data_AF-W5LXT0-F1
#
_entry.id   AF-W5LXT0-F1
#
_cell.length_a   1.000
_cell.length_b   1.000
_cell.length_c   1.000
_cell.angle_alpha   90.00
_cell.angle_beta   90.00
_cell.angle_gamma   90.00
#
_symmetry.space_group_name_H-M   'P 1'
#
loop_
_entity.id
_entity.type
_entity.pdbx_description
1 polymer ?
#
loop_
_entity_poly.entity_id
_entity_poly.type
_entity_poly.pdbx_seq_one_letter_code
_entity_poly.pdbx_strand_id
1 'polypeptide(L)'
;MTSQVPAGPGWRRGPCVDRMTATYHWLLLLSVILGAWSVPIDRNQKPPEDPPPQQDKQEESLDTGLYYDRYLREVIDVLETDPHFREKLQTANTEDIKSGKLSKELDFVGHHVRTRLDELKRQEVSRLRMLLKAKLDSTDHNSVQVDHTSLSQFNSIQGALLA
;
A
#
# COMPACT_ATOMS: atom_id res chain seq x y z
N MET A 1 42.09 35.97 77.81
CA MET A 1 41.39 37.01 77.02
C MET A 1 41.53 36.63 75.54
N THR A 2 40.51 36.03 74.93
CA THR A 2 40.27 35.96 73.47
C THR A 2 38.97 35.16 73.29
N SER A 3 37.84 35.86 73.33
CA SER A 3 36.97 36.14 72.17
C SER A 3 36.14 34.94 71.71
N GLN A 4 34.88 34.95 72.14
CA GLN A 4 33.75 34.35 71.42
C GLN A 4 33.74 34.75 69.94
N VAL A 5 33.27 33.85 69.05
CA VAL A 5 32.31 34.08 67.91
C VAL A 5 31.87 32.68 67.37
N PRO A 6 30.76 32.46 66.63
CA PRO A 6 29.34 32.87 66.77
C PRO A 6 28.37 31.65 66.74
N ALA A 7 27.09 31.85 67.05
CA ALA A 7 26.02 30.97 66.56
C ALA A 7 24.84 31.81 66.05
N GLY A 8 24.79 32.02 64.74
CA GLY A 8 23.64 32.57 64.04
C GLY A 8 22.74 31.45 63.50
N PRO A 9 21.40 31.60 63.52
CA PRO A 9 20.48 30.61 62.96
C PRO A 9 20.01 30.99 61.54
N GLY A 10 19.65 29.96 60.76
CA GLY A 10 18.93 30.08 59.49
C GLY A 10 19.88 30.16 58.28
N TRP A 11 19.68 29.45 57.19
CA TRP A 11 18.41 29.17 56.53
C TRP A 11 18.47 27.88 55.72
N ARG A 12 17.31 27.22 55.62
CA ARG A 12 17.00 26.12 54.72
C ARG A 12 17.32 26.42 53.25
N ARG A 13 17.62 25.34 52.49
CA ARG A 13 17.14 24.96 51.13
C ARG A 13 18.02 23.79 50.69
N GLY A 14 17.55 22.54 50.61
CA GLY A 14 16.51 22.02 49.72
C GLY A 14 17.17 21.37 48.50
N PRO A 15 17.06 20.05 48.27
CA PRO A 15 17.78 19.36 47.19
C PRO A 15 17.22 19.80 45.83
N CYS A 16 18.05 20.40 44.97
CA CYS A 16 17.67 20.86 43.63
C CYS A 16 18.20 19.99 42.48
N VAL A 17 18.63 18.74 42.73
CA VAL A 17 19.30 17.94 41.68
C VAL A 17 18.62 16.63 41.30
N ASP A 18 17.58 16.17 42.01
CA ASP A 18 16.95 14.86 41.72
C ASP A 18 15.74 14.89 40.77
N ARG A 19 15.21 16.08 40.45
CA ARG A 19 13.97 16.16 39.65
C ARG A 19 14.23 15.95 38.15
N MET A 20 15.41 16.29 37.66
CA MET A 20 15.77 16.09 36.25
C MET A 20 16.13 14.62 35.96
N THR A 21 16.96 14.00 36.80
CA THR A 21 17.41 12.61 36.62
C THR A 21 16.24 11.62 36.69
N ALA A 22 15.29 11.84 37.61
CA ALA A 22 14.07 11.04 37.70
C ALA A 22 13.20 11.12 36.45
N THR A 23 13.08 12.30 35.82
CA THR A 23 12.32 12.44 34.56
C THR A 23 13.00 11.75 33.39
N TYR A 24 14.34 11.79 33.32
CA TYR A 24 15.08 11.06 32.28
C TYR A 24 15.00 9.56 32.46
N HIS A 25 15.06 9.06 33.70
CA HIS A 25 14.84 7.63 33.98
C HIS A 25 13.42 7.19 33.65
N TRP A 26 12.40 8.00 33.93
CA TRP A 26 11.01 7.72 33.55
C TRP A 26 10.81 7.72 32.03
N LEU A 27 11.38 8.71 31.33
CA LEU A 27 11.35 8.79 29.86
C LEU A 27 12.11 7.62 29.21
N LEU A 28 13.25 7.23 29.77
CA LEU A 28 14.05 6.09 29.30
C LEU A 28 13.31 4.77 29.52
N LEU A 29 12.68 4.57 30.68
CA LEU A 29 11.82 3.42 30.96
C LEU A 29 10.61 3.36 30.03
N LEU A 30 9.93 4.49 29.79
CA LEU A 30 8.82 4.59 28.86
C LEU A 30 9.25 4.22 27.43
N SER A 31 10.39 4.74 26.96
CA SER A 31 10.95 4.41 25.65
C SER A 31 11.31 2.93 25.49
N VAL A 32 11.82 2.28 26.54
CA VAL A 32 12.16 0.85 26.54
C VAL A 32 10.89 -0.02 26.52
N ILE A 33 9.83 0.40 27.22
CA ILE A 33 8.53 -0.30 27.22
C ILE A 33 7.84 -0.20 25.86
N LEU A 34 7.91 0.95 25.16
CA LEU A 34 7.43 1.05 23.77
C LEU A 34 8.24 0.18 22.80
N GLY A 35 9.54 -0.04 23.06
CA GLY A 35 10.39 -0.94 22.27
C GLY A 35 10.09 -2.43 22.49
N ALA A 36 9.59 -2.82 23.66
CA ALA A 36 9.26 -4.22 24.00
C ALA A 36 7.96 -4.72 23.37
N TRP A 37 7.08 -3.82 22.90
CA TRP A 37 5.92 -4.14 22.05
C TRP A 37 6.19 -3.98 20.56
N SER A 38 7.46 -3.79 20.16
CA SER A 38 7.81 -3.95 18.75
C SER A 38 7.67 -5.43 18.40
N VAL A 39 6.72 -5.72 17.52
CA VAL A 39 6.64 -7.00 16.82
C VAL A 39 8.05 -7.29 16.30
N PRO A 40 8.64 -8.47 16.58
CA PRO A 40 9.94 -8.80 16.04
C PRO A 40 9.86 -8.66 14.52
N ILE A 41 10.58 -7.67 13.98
CA ILE A 41 10.83 -7.58 12.55
C ILE A 41 11.73 -8.77 12.26
N ASP A 42 11.09 -9.85 11.84
CA ASP A 42 11.76 -10.96 11.20
C ASP A 42 12.59 -10.39 10.06
N ARG A 43 13.87 -10.71 10.07
CA ARG A 43 14.80 -10.31 9.01
C ARG A 43 14.66 -11.21 7.78
N ASN A 44 13.62 -12.06 7.75
CA ASN A 44 13.17 -12.78 6.58
C ASN A 44 11.97 -12.11 5.91
N GLN A 45 12.20 -11.76 4.63
CA GLN A 45 11.21 -11.44 3.60
C GLN A 45 10.37 -10.18 3.85
N LYS A 46 10.34 -9.30 2.86
CA LYS A 46 9.34 -8.24 2.74
C LYS A 46 8.11 -8.82 2.01
N PRO A 47 6.94 -8.90 2.65
CA PRO A 47 5.65 -8.88 1.96
C PRO A 47 4.89 -7.55 2.18
N PRO A 48 3.84 -7.29 1.38
CA PRO A 48 3.56 -5.98 0.75
C PRO A 48 2.67 -5.03 1.56
N GLU A 49 2.77 -3.73 1.26
CA GLU A 49 1.73 -2.74 1.55
C GLU A 49 0.40 -3.15 0.89
N ASP A 50 -0.65 -3.27 1.70
CA ASP A 50 -2.03 -3.46 1.24
C ASP A 50 -2.59 -2.13 0.66
N PRO A 51 -3.15 -2.13 -0.57
CA PRO A 51 -4.06 -1.08 -1.04
C PRO A 51 -5.46 -1.24 -0.41
N PRO A 52 -6.31 -0.20 -0.41
CA PRO A 52 -7.63 -0.22 0.24
C PRO A 52 -8.59 -1.26 -0.36
N PRO A 53 -9.64 -1.68 0.37
CA PRO A 53 -10.41 -2.88 0.07
C PRO A 53 -11.11 -2.77 -1.28
N GLN A 54 -10.60 -3.48 -2.29
CA GLN A 54 -11.34 -3.76 -3.53
C GLN A 54 -12.28 -4.94 -3.28
N GLN A 55 -13.40 -4.66 -2.63
CA GLN A 55 -14.61 -5.45 -2.81
C GLN A 55 -15.39 -4.78 -3.93
N ASP A 56 -15.22 -5.27 -5.16
CA ASP A 56 -16.32 -5.56 -6.07
C ASP A 56 -15.83 -6.29 -7.33
N LYS A 57 -16.15 -7.60 -7.35
CA LYS A 57 -16.42 -8.51 -8.47
C LYS A 57 -15.88 -8.16 -9.87
N GLN A 58 -14.75 -8.77 -10.22
CA GLN A 58 -14.64 -9.95 -11.09
C GLN A 58 -15.60 -10.17 -12.30
N GLU A 59 -16.27 -9.16 -12.85
CA GLU A 59 -17.12 -9.34 -14.05
C GLU A 59 -16.65 -8.58 -15.31
N GLU A 60 -15.65 -7.72 -15.22
CA GLU A 60 -15.15 -6.94 -16.38
C GLU A 60 -14.03 -7.61 -17.20
N SER A 61 -13.63 -8.85 -16.87
CA SER A 61 -12.44 -9.49 -17.47
C SER A 61 -12.65 -10.06 -18.88
N LEU A 62 -13.90 -10.17 -19.37
CA LEU A 62 -14.22 -10.84 -20.62
C LEU A 62 -13.79 -10.07 -21.89
N ASP A 63 -13.70 -8.73 -21.82
CA ASP A 63 -13.33 -7.90 -22.98
C ASP A 63 -11.82 -7.61 -23.08
N THR A 64 -11.04 -7.98 -22.04
CA THR A 64 -9.59 -7.74 -21.99
C THR A 64 -8.76 -8.89 -22.58
N GLY A 65 -9.39 -10.02 -22.93
CA GLY A 65 -8.69 -11.23 -23.39
C GLY A 65 -7.72 -10.99 -24.56
N LEU A 66 -8.07 -10.11 -25.51
CA LEU A 66 -7.21 -9.77 -26.65
C LEU A 66 -6.05 -8.83 -26.28
N TYR A 67 -6.23 -7.92 -25.32
CA TYR A 67 -5.20 -6.98 -24.88
C TYR A 67 -4.20 -7.62 -23.91
N TYR A 68 -4.68 -8.51 -23.04
CA TYR A 68 -3.82 -9.27 -22.15
C TYR A 68 -2.87 -10.19 -22.92
N ASP A 69 -3.34 -10.79 -24.02
CA ASP A 69 -2.50 -11.61 -24.90
C ASP A 69 -1.34 -10.79 -25.50
N ARG A 70 -1.60 -9.56 -25.94
CA ARG A 70 -0.55 -8.65 -26.41
C ARG A 70 0.48 -8.36 -25.31
N TYR A 71 0.04 -8.01 -24.11
CA TYR A 71 0.93 -7.78 -22.97
C TYR A 71 1.79 -9.02 -22.67
N LEU A 72 1.19 -10.20 -22.68
CA LEU A 72 1.89 -11.45 -22.42
C LEU A 72 2.95 -11.75 -23.49
N ARG A 73 2.66 -11.49 -24.77
CA ARG A 73 3.66 -11.63 -25.86
C ARG A 73 4.85 -10.68 -25.67
N GLU A 74 4.60 -9.41 -25.32
CA GLU A 74 5.66 -8.43 -25.08
C GLU A 74 6.54 -8.83 -23.87
N VAL A 75 5.92 -9.37 -22.81
CA VAL A 75 6.67 -9.91 -21.66
C VAL A 75 7.52 -11.11 -22.08
N ILE A 76 6.97 -12.04 -22.88
CA ILE A 76 7.70 -13.22 -23.37
C ILE A 76 8.90 -12.79 -24.24
N ASP A 77 8.71 -11.86 -25.17
CA ASP A 77 9.77 -11.38 -26.06
C ASP A 77 10.96 -10.81 -25.26
N VAL A 78 10.67 -9.99 -24.25
CA VAL A 78 11.70 -9.45 -23.36
C VAL A 78 12.39 -10.56 -22.54
N LEU A 79 11.67 -11.59 -22.13
CA LEU A 79 12.23 -12.73 -21.39
C LEU A 79 13.06 -13.67 -22.27
N GLU A 80 12.75 -13.79 -23.56
CA GLU A 80 13.54 -14.57 -24.52
C GLU A 80 14.90 -13.95 -24.84
N THR A 81 15.09 -12.65 -24.58
CA THR A 81 16.39 -11.98 -24.72
C THR A 81 17.46 -12.55 -23.78
N ASP A 82 17.06 -13.15 -22.66
CA ASP A 82 18.00 -13.77 -21.71
C ASP A 82 18.13 -15.29 -21.98
N PRO A 83 19.33 -15.78 -22.33
CA PRO A 83 19.52 -17.18 -22.71
C PRO A 83 19.28 -18.15 -21.55
N HIS A 84 19.58 -17.76 -20.30
CA HIS A 84 19.36 -18.59 -19.12
C HIS A 84 17.86 -18.78 -18.84
N PHE A 85 17.10 -17.67 -18.88
CA PHE A 85 15.66 -17.72 -18.65
C PHE A 85 14.90 -18.39 -19.81
N ARG A 86 15.38 -18.26 -21.05
CA ARG A 86 14.77 -18.89 -22.24
C ARG A 86 14.64 -20.41 -22.11
N GLU A 87 15.62 -21.09 -21.55
CA GLU A 87 15.55 -22.55 -21.33
C GLU A 87 14.45 -22.94 -20.33
N LYS A 88 14.24 -22.10 -19.30
CA LYS A 88 13.16 -22.26 -18.32
C LYS A 88 11.80 -21.99 -18.96
N LEU A 89 11.74 -21.02 -19.86
CA LEU A 89 10.53 -20.69 -20.62
C LEU A 89 10.11 -21.85 -21.54
N GLN A 90 11.07 -22.50 -22.20
CA GLN A 90 10.81 -23.64 -23.12
C GLN A 90 10.40 -24.92 -22.40
N THR A 91 10.86 -25.11 -21.16
CA THR A 91 10.54 -26.30 -20.36
C THR A 91 9.19 -26.16 -19.62
N ALA A 92 8.76 -24.92 -19.37
CA ALA A 92 7.55 -24.63 -18.61
C ALA A 92 6.28 -24.73 -19.47
N ASN A 93 5.20 -25.25 -18.88
CA ASN A 93 3.89 -25.28 -19.54
C ASN A 93 3.14 -23.94 -19.37
N THR A 94 2.13 -23.66 -20.19
CA THR A 94 1.31 -22.43 -20.07
C THR A 94 0.64 -22.30 -18.70
N GLU A 95 0.34 -23.43 -18.06
CA GLU A 95 -0.17 -23.54 -16.69
C GLU A 95 0.86 -23.07 -15.65
N ASP A 96 2.15 -23.35 -15.87
CA ASP A 96 3.25 -22.99 -14.97
C ASP A 96 3.56 -21.49 -15.02
N ILE A 97 3.33 -20.88 -16.19
CA ILE A 97 3.42 -19.43 -16.40
C ILE A 97 2.30 -18.73 -15.62
N LYS A 98 1.05 -19.19 -15.77
CA LYS A 98 -0.12 -18.61 -15.07
C LYS A 98 -0.10 -18.84 -13.55
N SER A 99 0.38 -19.99 -13.11
CA SER A 99 0.47 -20.34 -11.68
C SER A 99 1.63 -19.61 -10.97
N GLY A 100 2.48 -18.90 -11.69
CA GLY A 100 3.54 -18.08 -11.10
C GLY A 100 4.77 -18.87 -10.68
N LYS A 101 5.00 -20.09 -11.20
CA LYS A 101 6.21 -20.87 -10.90
C LYS A 101 7.49 -20.18 -11.39
N LEU A 102 7.40 -19.49 -12.54
CA LEU A 102 8.51 -18.72 -13.12
C LEU A 102 8.87 -17.46 -12.34
N SER A 103 8.01 -17.00 -11.42
CA SER A 103 8.22 -15.74 -10.69
C SER A 103 9.52 -15.72 -9.90
N LYS A 104 9.93 -16.87 -9.35
CA LYS A 104 11.18 -16.99 -8.57
C LYS A 104 12.43 -16.93 -9.46
N GLU A 105 12.29 -17.36 -10.71
CA GLU A 105 13.41 -17.39 -11.66
C GLU A 105 13.68 -15.99 -12.24
N LEU A 106 12.66 -15.12 -12.23
CA LEU A 106 12.79 -13.71 -12.63
C LEU A 106 13.83 -12.96 -11.79
N ASP A 107 14.21 -13.47 -10.61
CA ASP A 107 15.25 -12.93 -9.74
C ASP A 107 16.69 -13.27 -10.15
N PHE A 108 16.87 -14.16 -11.15
CA PHE A 108 18.20 -14.51 -11.69
C PHE A 108 18.54 -13.91 -13.07
N VAL A 109 17.54 -13.44 -13.81
CA VAL A 109 17.68 -12.69 -15.08
C VAL A 109 18.57 -11.43 -14.97
N GLY A 110 19.09 -10.88 -16.06
CA GLY A 110 19.83 -9.62 -16.06
C GLY A 110 19.01 -8.43 -15.52
N HIS A 111 19.68 -7.47 -14.87
CA HIS A 111 19.04 -6.26 -14.33
C HIS A 111 18.26 -5.48 -15.39
N HIS A 112 18.81 -5.39 -16.61
CA HIS A 112 18.14 -4.72 -17.73
C HIS A 112 16.77 -5.32 -18.05
N VAL A 113 16.66 -6.65 -18.03
CA VAL A 113 15.41 -7.37 -18.32
C VAL A 113 14.39 -7.13 -17.21
N ARG A 114 14.81 -7.16 -15.93
CA ARG A 114 13.93 -6.84 -14.80
C ARG A 114 13.34 -5.44 -14.92
N THR A 115 14.19 -4.44 -15.16
CA THR A 115 13.73 -3.05 -15.33
C THR A 115 12.76 -2.91 -16.50
N ARG A 116 13.00 -3.62 -17.61
CA ARG A 116 12.08 -3.65 -18.76
C ARG A 116 10.74 -4.29 -18.41
N LEU A 117 10.74 -5.41 -17.69
CA LEU A 117 9.53 -6.08 -17.22
C LEU A 117 8.72 -5.19 -16.28
N ASP A 118 9.38 -4.51 -15.35
CA ASP A 118 8.74 -3.59 -14.42
C ASP A 118 8.05 -2.43 -15.16
N GLU A 119 8.70 -1.91 -16.21
CA GLU A 119 8.12 -0.86 -17.04
C GLU A 119 6.91 -1.36 -17.84
N LEU A 120 6.99 -2.55 -18.46
CA LEU A 120 5.84 -3.16 -19.15
C LEU A 120 4.65 -3.38 -18.20
N LYS A 121 4.91 -3.95 -17.02
CA LYS A 121 3.89 -4.14 -15.98
C LYS A 121 3.27 -2.80 -15.57
N ARG A 122 4.09 -1.78 -15.38
CA ARG A 122 3.63 -0.44 -14.99
C ARG A 122 2.72 0.17 -16.06
N GLN A 123 3.05 0.00 -17.33
CA GLN A 123 2.24 0.46 -18.46
C GLN A 123 0.89 -0.26 -18.47
N GLU A 124 0.86 -1.57 -18.32
CA GLU A 124 -0.39 -2.33 -18.32
C GLU A 124 -1.28 -1.96 -17.13
N VAL A 125 -0.70 -1.85 -15.93
CA VAL A 125 -1.46 -1.41 -14.75
C VAL A 125 -1.99 0.01 -14.92
N SER A 126 -1.21 0.92 -15.51
CA SER A 126 -1.68 2.29 -15.79
C SER A 126 -2.86 2.29 -16.77
N ARG A 127 -2.80 1.48 -17.84
CA ARG A 127 -3.88 1.31 -18.80
C ARG A 127 -5.15 0.80 -18.13
N LEU A 128 -5.03 -0.27 -17.34
CA LEU A 128 -6.16 -0.87 -16.61
C LEU A 128 -6.81 0.11 -15.64
N ARG A 129 -6.00 0.89 -14.90
CA ARG A 129 -6.52 1.94 -14.00
C ARG A 129 -7.31 3.02 -14.74
N MET A 130 -6.83 3.45 -15.91
CA MET A 130 -7.57 4.42 -16.73
C MET A 130 -8.90 3.85 -17.22
N LEU A 131 -8.92 2.59 -17.67
CA LEU A 131 -10.15 1.93 -18.10
C LEU A 131 -11.16 1.81 -16.96
N LEU A 132 -10.71 1.36 -15.78
CA LEU A 132 -11.57 1.25 -14.60
C LEU A 132 -12.14 2.62 -14.20
N LYS A 133 -11.30 3.66 -14.19
CA LYS A 133 -11.73 5.03 -13.88
C LYS A 133 -12.78 5.53 -14.88
N ALA A 134 -12.56 5.32 -16.18
CA ALA A 134 -13.51 5.73 -17.21
C ALA A 134 -14.86 4.99 -17.09
N LYS A 135 -14.83 3.69 -16.73
CA LYS A 135 -16.03 2.88 -16.49
C LYS A 135 -16.82 3.37 -15.27
N LEU A 136 -16.11 3.67 -14.18
CA LEU A 136 -16.71 4.24 -12.97
C LEU A 136 -17.32 5.62 -13.25
N ASP A 137 -16.56 6.54 -13.86
CA ASP A 137 -17.03 7.90 -14.19
C ASP A 137 -18.27 7.86 -15.11
N SER A 138 -18.34 6.88 -16.03
CA SER A 138 -19.51 6.67 -16.91
C SER A 138 -20.74 6.17 -16.14
N THR A 139 -20.53 5.35 -15.11
CA THR A 139 -21.61 4.79 -14.28
C THR A 139 -22.14 5.84 -13.30
N ASP A 140 -21.25 6.61 -12.68
CA ASP A 140 -21.60 7.70 -11.75
C ASP A 140 -22.38 8.83 -12.45
N HIS A 141 -22.05 9.16 -13.70
CA HIS A 141 -22.84 10.13 -14.47
C HIS A 141 -24.25 9.64 -14.78
N ASN A 142 -24.45 8.32 -14.97
CA ASN A 142 -25.73 7.73 -15.30
C ASN A 142 -26.64 7.63 -14.06
N SER A 143 -26.10 7.27 -12.89
CA SER A 143 -26.86 7.24 -11.63
C SER A 143 -27.32 8.63 -11.20
N VAL A 144 -26.42 9.63 -11.27
CA VAL A 144 -26.76 11.03 -10.98
C VAL A 144 -27.82 11.56 -11.96
N GLN A 145 -27.89 11.05 -13.19
CA GLN A 145 -28.89 11.47 -14.17
C GLN A 145 -30.29 10.88 -13.92
N VAL A 146 -30.34 9.63 -13.47
CA VAL A 146 -31.58 8.93 -13.14
C VAL A 146 -32.22 9.48 -11.86
N ASP A 147 -31.43 9.90 -10.87
CA ASP A 147 -31.95 10.42 -9.60
C ASP A 147 -32.66 11.78 -9.75
N HIS A 148 -32.14 12.70 -10.56
CA HIS A 148 -32.80 14.00 -10.74
C HIS A 148 -34.05 13.93 -11.64
N THR A 149 -34.05 13.04 -12.64
CA THR A 149 -35.21 12.88 -13.52
C THR A 149 -36.34 12.11 -12.83
N SER A 150 -36.04 11.12 -12.00
CA SER A 150 -37.04 10.34 -11.26
C SER A 150 -37.65 11.12 -10.08
N LEU A 151 -36.87 11.89 -9.30
CA LEU A 151 -37.40 12.74 -8.22
C LEU A 151 -38.31 13.85 -8.76
N SER A 152 -37.96 14.43 -9.91
CA SER A 152 -38.78 15.45 -10.57
C SER A 152 -40.11 14.89 -11.06
N GLN A 153 -40.10 13.68 -11.65
CA GLN A 153 -41.32 13.00 -12.07
C GLN A 153 -42.21 12.61 -10.90
N PHE A 154 -41.63 12.13 -9.79
CA PHE A 154 -42.39 11.74 -8.61
C PHE A 154 -43.16 12.91 -7.99
N ASN A 155 -42.51 14.08 -7.87
CA ASN A 155 -43.15 15.31 -7.40
C ASN A 155 -44.29 15.77 -8.33
N SER A 156 -44.11 15.63 -9.64
CA SER A 156 -45.14 15.99 -10.63
C SER A 156 -46.35 15.05 -10.62
N ILE A 157 -46.16 13.76 -10.35
CA ILE A 157 -47.25 12.77 -10.27
C ILE A 157 -48.05 12.95 -8.98
N GLN A 158 -47.37 13.27 -7.87
CA GLN A 158 -48.03 13.48 -6.58
C GLN A 158 -48.87 14.77 -6.52
N GLY A 159 -48.50 15.81 -7.28
CA GLY A 159 -49.32 17.00 -7.47
C GLY A 159 -50.61 16.77 -8.26
N ALA A 160 -50.65 15.75 -9.13
CA ALA A 160 -51.83 15.41 -9.94
C ALA A 160 -52.83 14.50 -9.20
N LEU A 161 -52.43 13.84 -8.10
CA LEU A 161 -53.30 12.97 -7.30
C LEU A 161 -53.97 13.70 -6.12
N LEU A 162 -53.57 14.94 -5.83
CA LEU A 162 -54.07 15.76 -4.72
C LEU A 162 -54.91 16.98 -5.17
N ALA A 163 -55.29 17.03 -6.45
CA ALA A 163 -56.21 18.01 -7.03
C ALA A 163 -57.47 17.30 -7.58
#